data_AF-A0A9D6NHU3-F1
#
_entry.id   AF-A0A9D6NHU3-F1
#
_cell.length_a   1.000
_cell.length_b   1.000
_cell.length_c   1.000
_cell.angle_alpha   90.00
_cell.angle_beta   90.00
_cell.angle_gamma   90.00
#
_symmetry.space_group_name_H-M   'P 1'
#
loop_
_entity.id
_entity.type
_entity.pdbx_description
1 polymer ?
#
loop_
_entity_poly.entity_id
_entity_poly.type
_entity_poly.pdbx_seq_one_letter_code
_entity_poly.pdbx_strand_id
1 'polypeptide(L)'
;MICYPWCMRGERGFHLGAVLLIASLIITLGFTLAGGTVAHLHVTSRASNELYALNLARSTVSLAIDRVFESESFGAARDPTHSLDIELEGTPAGASGRLTFNEPKAEEWEIPLSTNHLAGTAATEVSGGRSLPPGTVHLVAVGRCGGTVRTVEAVFRTGLFPQAIVFSGPLRSSGDLTVAAYDPLSQNQSQQPADVVSNGAGPGAVTLGPNTLVTGDVQTAGSAALDAGARVQGEVREDQPAVQIPRLDLARFDPQAAGVGYEALADATYDDAPTVIAGAARSDHDLTVLGDLQLDGGLLYVDGDLQIQGGLVGRGFVVTTGNLEVVGGAELDAANNLALLSGGEIALRGTGQESSYVQGLIYSRGSLRAEQLTVVGALVMDGTAAETADISRSRIWHDPRAAQVEIGTASSAVDPRMYFWMPDFRNDGLIDLGRTPASLVVSEALPPNAVLGTFELPASLQPDPAALHEFLAQQVRNQFSYLPEASIQNYANMHEQVVNEKLAEIRAGSDDEVTRTFRLEPSEILKPNERIRLLLWREQ
;
A
#
# COMPACT_ATOMS: atom_id res chain seq x y z
N MET A 1 -80.96 -30.03 69.68
CA MET A 1 -79.66 -30.57 69.22
C MET A 1 -79.82 -30.83 67.74
N ILE A 2 -79.18 -30.15 66.79
CA ILE A 2 -77.80 -29.66 66.71
C ILE A 2 -77.83 -28.36 65.87
N CYS A 3 -77.30 -27.26 66.42
CA CYS A 3 -77.01 -26.04 65.67
C CYS A 3 -75.51 -26.04 65.37
N TYR A 4 -75.12 -25.92 64.11
CA TYR A 4 -73.75 -25.61 63.69
C TYR A 4 -73.70 -24.16 63.18
N PRO A 5 -72.81 -23.30 63.71
CA PRO A 5 -72.42 -22.06 63.06
C PRO A 5 -71.15 -22.31 62.22
N TRP A 6 -71.26 -22.31 60.89
CA TRP A 6 -70.08 -22.33 60.03
C TRP A 6 -69.65 -20.91 59.65
N CYS A 7 -68.45 -20.60 60.13
CA CYS A 7 -67.52 -19.52 59.83
C CYS A 7 -67.67 -18.87 58.43
N MET A 8 -68.17 -17.63 58.38
CA MET A 8 -67.97 -16.70 57.26
C MET A 8 -67.02 -15.57 57.69
N ARG A 9 -65.72 -15.87 57.73
CA ARG A 9 -64.62 -14.89 57.84
C ARG A 9 -63.44 -15.39 56.98
N GLY A 10 -63.46 -15.10 55.68
CA GLY A 10 -62.36 -15.51 54.79
C GLY A 10 -62.21 -14.69 53.49
N GLU A 11 -63.25 -14.08 52.95
CA GLU A 11 -63.20 -13.62 51.54
C GLU A 11 -62.58 -12.23 51.32
N ARG A 12 -62.43 -11.39 52.36
CA ARG A 12 -61.87 -10.04 52.17
C ARG A 12 -60.34 -10.00 52.07
N GLY A 13 -59.64 -11.05 52.52
CA GLY A 13 -58.17 -11.12 52.44
C GLY A 13 -57.65 -11.43 51.03
N PHE A 14 -58.43 -12.19 50.24
CA PHE A 14 -58.00 -12.64 48.91
C PHE A 14 -57.96 -11.49 47.88
N HIS A 15 -58.93 -10.59 47.91
CA HIS A 15 -58.97 -9.44 47.00
C HIS A 15 -57.84 -8.44 47.27
N LEU A 16 -57.47 -8.22 48.54
CA LEU A 16 -56.36 -7.34 48.89
C LEU A 16 -55.02 -7.91 48.40
N GLY A 17 -54.82 -9.23 48.56
CA GLY A 17 -53.64 -9.94 48.06
C GLY A 17 -53.51 -9.86 46.53
N ALA A 18 -54.62 -10.05 45.80
CA ALA A 18 -54.62 -9.94 44.34
C ALA A 18 -54.28 -8.53 43.84
N VAL A 19 -54.86 -7.49 44.46
CA VAL A 19 -54.55 -6.09 44.09
C VAL A 19 -53.10 -5.74 44.39
N LEU A 20 -52.56 -6.16 45.53
CA LEU A 20 -51.14 -5.94 45.86
C LEU A 20 -50.20 -6.67 44.91
N LEU A 21 -50.54 -7.90 44.51
CA LEU A 21 -49.73 -8.67 43.57
C LEU A 21 -49.70 -7.99 42.19
N ILE A 22 -50.86 -7.57 41.67
CA ILE A 22 -50.96 -6.81 40.41
C ILE A 22 -50.18 -5.49 40.51
N ALA A 23 -50.33 -4.75 41.62
CA ALA A 23 -49.59 -3.51 41.82
C ALA A 23 -48.07 -3.76 41.85
N SER A 24 -47.60 -4.81 42.54
CA SER A 24 -46.18 -5.17 42.56
C SER A 24 -45.67 -5.56 41.17
N LEU A 25 -46.47 -6.26 40.37
CA LEU A 25 -46.11 -6.66 39.01
C LEU A 25 -45.97 -5.42 38.11
N ILE A 26 -46.91 -4.48 38.20
CA ILE A 26 -46.88 -3.22 37.44
C ILE A 26 -45.66 -2.38 37.84
N ILE A 27 -45.36 -2.28 39.14
CA ILE A 27 -44.19 -1.54 39.63
C ILE A 27 -42.90 -2.20 39.13
N THR A 28 -42.79 -3.53 39.25
CA THR A 28 -41.61 -4.27 38.78
C THR A 28 -41.42 -4.11 37.28
N LEU A 29 -42.50 -4.18 36.50
CA LEU A 29 -42.48 -3.92 35.06
C LEU A 29 -42.08 -2.49 34.74
N GLY A 30 -42.56 -1.50 35.51
CA GLY A 30 -42.15 -0.12 35.37
C GLY A 30 -40.64 0.08 35.60
N PHE A 31 -40.09 -0.56 36.64
CA PHE A 31 -38.66 -0.50 36.92
C PHE A 31 -37.81 -1.24 35.89
N THR A 32 -38.25 -2.40 35.37
CA THR A 32 -37.51 -3.10 34.31
C THR A 32 -37.50 -2.32 33.00
N LEU A 33 -38.61 -1.68 32.65
CA LEU A 33 -38.72 -0.85 31.43
C LEU A 33 -37.87 0.43 31.56
N ALA A 34 -37.90 1.10 32.71
CA ALA A 34 -37.03 2.25 32.98
C ALA A 34 -35.54 1.86 33.03
N GLY A 35 -35.21 0.70 33.60
CA GLY A 35 -33.85 0.18 33.60
C GLY A 35 -33.36 -0.13 32.18
N GLY A 36 -34.22 -0.73 31.35
CA GLY A 36 -33.92 -1.04 29.95
C GLY A 36 -33.67 0.21 29.10
N THR A 37 -34.45 1.28 29.28
CA THR A 37 -34.24 2.53 28.53
C THR A 37 -32.96 3.25 28.94
N VAL A 38 -32.63 3.29 30.23
CA VAL A 38 -31.37 3.87 30.70
C VAL A 38 -30.17 3.07 30.19
N ALA A 39 -30.24 1.73 30.24
CA ALA A 39 -29.21 0.87 29.68
C ALA A 39 -29.02 1.10 28.17
N HIS A 40 -30.11 1.18 27.41
CA HIS A 40 -30.07 1.48 25.98
C HIS A 40 -29.43 2.85 25.70
N LEU A 41 -29.83 3.90 26.44
CA LEU A 41 -29.24 5.24 26.29
C LEU A 41 -27.73 5.24 26.55
N HIS A 42 -27.25 4.52 27.57
CA HIS A 42 -25.82 4.40 27.83
C HIS A 42 -25.08 3.67 26.72
N VAL A 43 -25.64 2.57 26.20
CA VAL A 43 -25.03 1.81 25.09
C VAL A 43 -24.98 2.67 23.82
N THR A 44 -26.08 3.35 23.47
CA THR A 44 -26.14 4.23 22.29
C THR A 44 -25.18 5.41 22.43
N SER A 45 -25.14 6.07 23.59
CA SER A 45 -24.24 7.20 23.82
C SER A 45 -22.77 6.76 23.75
N ARG A 46 -22.44 5.60 24.33
CA ARG A 46 -21.08 5.06 24.27
C ARG A 46 -20.67 4.72 22.83
N ALA A 47 -21.52 4.04 22.08
CA ALA A 47 -21.26 3.71 20.67
C ALA A 47 -21.06 4.98 19.82
N SER A 48 -21.88 6.00 20.03
CA SER A 48 -21.75 7.29 19.34
C SER A 48 -20.45 8.01 19.71
N ASN A 49 -20.10 8.05 21.00
CA ASN A 49 -18.84 8.63 21.48
C ASN A 49 -17.61 7.88 20.94
N GLU A 50 -17.69 6.55 20.81
CA GLU A 50 -16.64 5.73 20.19
C GLU A 50 -16.43 6.09 18.71
N LEU A 51 -17.51 6.27 17.95
CA LEU A 51 -17.42 6.72 16.55
C LEU A 51 -16.84 8.13 16.42
N TYR A 52 -17.26 9.08 17.27
CA TYR A 52 -16.70 10.44 17.26
C TYR A 52 -15.21 10.46 17.62
N ALA A 53 -14.81 9.75 18.68
CA ALA A 53 -13.41 9.63 19.07
C ALA A 53 -12.58 9.00 17.94
N LEU A 54 -13.10 7.97 17.28
CA LEU A 54 -12.45 7.36 16.14
C LEU A 54 -12.28 8.38 15.00
N ASN A 55 -13.36 9.00 14.55
CA ASN A 55 -13.34 9.98 13.45
C ASN A 55 -12.41 11.16 13.71
N LEU A 56 -12.28 11.61 14.97
CA LEU A 56 -11.30 12.64 15.36
C LEU A 56 -9.86 12.15 15.22
N ALA A 57 -9.54 10.95 15.72
CA ALA A 57 -8.21 10.35 15.54
C ALA A 57 -7.88 10.18 14.05
N ARG A 58 -8.84 9.63 13.28
CA ARG A 58 -8.80 9.45 11.83
C ARG A 58 -8.46 10.77 11.11
N SER A 59 -9.20 11.85 11.41
CA SER A 59 -9.02 13.17 10.80
C SER A 59 -7.68 13.81 11.18
N THR A 60 -7.22 13.59 12.42
CA THR A 60 -5.93 14.12 12.90
C THR A 60 -4.77 13.47 12.15
N VAL A 61 -4.81 12.15 11.93
CA VAL A 61 -3.79 11.46 11.11
C VAL A 61 -3.81 11.99 9.68
N SER A 62 -4.98 12.13 9.05
CA SER A 62 -5.08 12.66 7.69
C SER A 62 -4.47 14.06 7.57
N LEU A 63 -4.76 14.94 8.54
CA LEU A 63 -4.15 16.28 8.57
C LEU A 63 -2.64 16.23 8.80
N ALA A 64 -2.15 15.31 9.65
CA ALA A 64 -0.71 15.13 9.85
C ALA A 64 0.00 14.64 8.58
N ILE A 65 -0.60 13.71 7.83
CA ILE A 65 -0.09 13.24 6.54
C ILE A 65 0.03 14.42 5.56
N ASP A 66 -1.01 15.25 5.48
CA ASP A 66 -1.02 16.44 4.63
C ASP A 66 0.12 17.41 4.99
N ARG A 67 0.30 17.72 6.28
CA ARG A 67 1.42 18.57 6.75
C ARG A 67 2.80 18.00 6.44
N VAL A 68 2.97 16.68 6.53
CA VAL A 68 4.23 16.02 6.19
C VAL A 68 4.49 16.06 4.68
N PHE A 69 3.45 16.03 3.85
CA PHE A 69 3.60 16.21 2.40
C PHE A 69 3.83 17.67 2.00
N GLU A 70 3.26 18.64 2.72
CA GLU A 70 3.58 20.07 2.56
C GLU A 70 5.04 20.37 2.95
N SER A 71 5.54 19.72 4.01
CA SER A 71 6.91 19.84 4.46
C SER A 71 7.44 18.53 5.03
N GLU A 72 8.38 17.90 4.32
CA GLU A 72 9.02 16.66 4.77
C GLU A 72 9.74 16.82 6.12
N SER A 73 10.04 18.06 6.53
CA SER A 73 10.65 18.39 7.83
C SER A 73 9.64 18.50 8.99
N PHE A 74 8.34 18.48 8.70
CA PHE A 74 7.30 18.60 9.72
C PHE A 74 7.38 17.46 10.73
N GLY A 75 7.58 17.79 11.99
CA GLY A 75 7.79 16.80 13.06
C GLY A 75 9.21 16.24 13.18
N ALA A 76 10.10 16.45 12.20
CA ALA A 76 11.48 15.93 12.24
C ALA A 76 12.31 16.63 13.35
N ALA A 77 12.14 17.95 13.51
CA ALA A 77 12.80 18.73 14.56
C ALA A 77 12.16 18.57 15.96
N ARG A 78 11.05 17.81 16.06
CA ARG A 78 10.27 17.64 17.30
C ARG A 78 9.85 18.96 17.98
N ASP A 79 9.66 20.00 17.19
CA ASP A 79 9.21 21.32 17.65
C ASP A 79 7.78 21.23 18.23
N PRO A 80 7.46 21.88 19.37
CA PRO A 80 6.10 22.01 19.88
C PRO A 80 5.08 22.56 18.87
N THR A 81 5.49 23.34 17.88
CA THR A 81 4.61 23.83 16.81
C THR A 81 4.17 22.73 15.85
N HIS A 82 4.86 21.59 15.82
CA HIS A 82 4.51 20.40 15.05
C HIS A 82 3.60 19.46 15.87
N SER A 83 2.57 20.01 16.50
CA SER A 83 1.54 19.24 17.21
C SER A 83 0.17 19.67 16.71
N LEU A 84 -0.72 18.71 16.51
CA LEU A 84 -2.08 18.93 16.07
C LEU A 84 -3.03 18.68 17.23
N ASP A 85 -3.89 19.66 17.51
CA ASP A 85 -5.05 19.53 18.40
C ASP A 85 -6.25 20.05 17.59
N ILE A 86 -7.12 19.14 17.16
CA ILE A 86 -8.26 19.45 16.30
C ILE A 86 -9.58 19.21 17.03
N GLU A 87 -10.52 20.11 16.79
CA GLU A 87 -11.92 19.97 17.16
C GLU A 87 -12.73 20.04 15.86
N LEU A 88 -13.67 19.11 15.66
CA LEU A 88 -14.51 19.09 14.47
C LEU A 88 -15.87 19.73 14.77
N GLU A 89 -16.36 20.56 13.86
CA GLU A 89 -17.71 21.11 13.98
C GLU A 89 -18.76 20.00 14.06
N GLY A 90 -19.71 20.13 14.99
CA GLY A 90 -20.75 19.13 15.22
C GLY A 90 -20.34 17.97 16.13
N THR A 91 -19.09 17.93 16.63
CA THR A 91 -18.70 16.98 17.68
C THR A 91 -19.17 17.46 19.08
N PRO A 92 -19.39 16.54 20.03
CA PRO A 92 -19.75 16.90 21.40
C PRO A 92 -18.71 17.80 22.05
N ALA A 93 -19.14 18.71 22.93
CA ALA A 93 -18.23 19.62 23.62
C ALA A 93 -17.15 18.86 24.39
N GLY A 94 -15.89 19.27 24.20
CA GLY A 94 -14.71 18.62 24.78
C GLY A 94 -14.21 17.40 24.00
N ALA A 95 -14.77 17.11 22.82
CA ALA A 95 -14.19 16.12 21.92
C ALA A 95 -12.98 16.72 21.18
N SER A 96 -11.87 15.99 21.13
CA SER A 96 -10.62 16.45 20.51
C SER A 96 -9.87 15.31 19.83
N GLY A 97 -9.13 15.62 18.78
CA GLY A 97 -8.17 14.74 18.12
C GLY A 97 -6.76 15.30 18.25
N ARG A 98 -5.83 14.52 18.78
CA ARG A 98 -4.48 14.98 19.12
C ARG A 98 -3.38 14.11 18.53
N LEU A 99 -2.32 14.75 18.06
CA LEU A 99 -1.09 14.11 17.56
C LEU A 99 0.11 15.03 17.84
N THR A 100 1.25 14.47 18.21
CA THR A 100 2.46 15.27 18.44
C THR A 100 3.74 14.50 18.13
N PHE A 101 4.74 15.20 17.60
CA PHE A 101 6.12 14.73 17.47
C PHE A 101 7.03 15.22 18.62
N ASN A 102 6.50 16.04 19.52
CA ASN A 102 7.21 16.62 20.65
C ASN A 102 6.96 15.79 21.93
N GLU A 103 8.05 15.33 22.56
CA GLU A 103 8.02 14.49 23.77
C GLU A 103 7.30 15.15 24.96
N PRO A 104 7.65 16.38 25.40
CA PRO A 104 6.94 17.06 26.48
C PRO A 104 5.43 17.16 26.26
N LYS A 105 4.98 17.46 25.03
CA LYS A 105 3.56 17.50 24.70
C LYS A 105 2.90 16.13 24.67
N ALA A 106 3.62 15.08 24.26
CA ALA A 106 3.12 13.72 24.29
C ALA A 106 2.81 13.29 25.74
N GLU A 107 3.70 13.64 26.68
CA GLU A 107 3.49 13.44 28.11
C GLU A 107 2.33 14.28 28.65
N GLU A 108 2.27 15.58 28.32
CA GLU A 108 1.19 16.49 28.75
C GLU A 108 -0.20 15.98 28.31
N TRP A 109 -0.29 15.49 27.08
CA TRP A 109 -1.55 15.00 26.52
C TRP A 109 -1.84 13.54 26.85
N GLU A 110 -0.89 12.83 27.45
CA GLU A 110 -0.95 11.38 27.69
C GLU A 110 -1.24 10.60 26.40
N ILE A 111 -0.47 10.88 25.35
CA ILE A 111 -0.60 10.22 24.04
C ILE A 111 0.74 9.63 23.56
N PRO A 112 0.72 8.60 22.71
CA PRO A 112 1.94 8.08 22.10
C PRO A 112 2.64 9.13 21.21
N LEU A 113 3.97 9.08 21.18
CA LEU A 113 4.80 9.96 20.37
C LEU A 113 4.77 9.54 18.89
N SER A 114 4.52 10.49 17.99
CA SER A 114 4.74 10.30 16.54
C SER A 114 6.19 10.58 16.18
N THR A 115 6.70 9.91 15.14
CA THR A 115 8.11 10.01 14.72
C THR A 115 8.18 10.28 13.22
N ASN A 116 8.78 11.40 12.82
CA ASN A 116 9.16 11.62 11.42
C ASN A 116 10.64 11.25 11.25
N HIS A 117 10.88 10.22 10.44
CA HIS A 117 12.20 9.68 10.16
C HIS A 117 12.50 9.62 8.65
N LEU A 118 11.92 10.55 7.87
CA LEU A 118 12.12 10.64 6.42
C LEU A 118 13.59 10.86 6.05
N ALA A 119 14.27 11.77 6.75
CA ALA A 119 15.69 12.08 6.52
C ALA A 119 16.65 11.11 7.25
N GLY A 120 16.13 10.13 7.97
CA GLY A 120 16.93 9.18 8.74
C GLY A 120 17.72 8.23 7.86
N THR A 121 18.94 7.86 8.26
CA THR A 121 19.80 6.93 7.51
C THR A 121 19.96 5.55 8.17
N ALA A 122 19.47 5.38 9.39
CA ALA A 122 19.50 4.13 10.15
C ALA A 122 18.11 3.83 10.71
N ALA A 123 17.84 2.62 11.21
CA ALA A 123 16.56 2.34 11.84
C ALA A 123 16.37 3.18 13.13
N THR A 124 15.12 3.48 13.49
CA THR A 124 14.76 4.23 14.71
C THR A 124 13.67 3.50 15.47
N GLU A 125 13.84 3.41 16.80
CA GLU A 125 12.78 2.91 17.67
C GLU A 125 11.68 3.96 17.84
N VAL A 126 10.43 3.50 17.71
CA VAL A 126 9.23 4.30 17.93
C VAL A 126 8.46 3.86 19.15
N SER A 127 7.44 4.64 19.51
CA SER A 127 6.53 4.33 20.61
C SER A 127 6.03 2.88 20.53
N GLY A 128 6.18 2.14 21.63
CA GLY A 128 5.86 0.72 21.71
C GLY A 128 7.04 -0.24 21.46
N GLY A 129 8.27 0.28 21.34
CA GLY A 129 9.48 -0.54 21.20
C GLY A 129 9.65 -1.18 19.82
N ARG A 130 8.92 -0.71 18.82
CA ARG A 130 9.02 -1.16 17.43
C ARG A 130 10.15 -0.40 16.74
N SER A 131 10.96 -1.08 15.93
CA SER A 131 11.96 -0.43 15.08
C SER A 131 11.34 -0.11 13.72
N LEU A 132 11.52 1.12 13.24
CA LEU A 132 11.14 1.54 11.90
C LEU A 132 12.36 1.76 11.01
N PRO A 133 12.29 1.40 9.71
CA PRO A 133 13.39 1.63 8.79
C PRO A 133 13.56 3.13 8.48
N PRO A 134 14.76 3.55 8.00
CA PRO A 134 14.98 4.90 7.49
C PRO A 134 13.98 5.27 6.38
N GLY A 135 13.65 6.55 6.25
CA GLY A 135 12.72 7.03 5.22
C GLY A 135 11.24 6.83 5.54
N THR A 136 10.88 6.64 6.81
CA THR A 136 9.49 6.41 7.22
C THR A 136 8.95 7.49 8.15
N VAL A 137 7.64 7.64 8.15
CA VAL A 137 6.90 8.49 9.08
C VAL A 137 5.93 7.62 9.84
N HIS A 138 5.93 7.76 11.15
CA HIS A 138 5.02 7.11 12.07
C HIS A 138 4.16 8.13 12.75
N LEU A 139 2.86 8.03 12.52
CA LEU A 139 1.85 8.91 13.06
C LEU A 139 0.99 8.12 14.03
N VAL A 140 0.82 8.66 15.23
CA VAL A 140 -0.11 8.13 16.23
C VAL A 140 -1.00 9.28 16.67
N ALA A 141 -2.29 9.21 16.31
CA ALA A 141 -3.29 10.15 16.77
C ALA A 141 -4.24 9.51 17.78
N VAL A 142 -4.68 10.31 18.75
CA VAL A 142 -5.63 9.91 19.76
C VAL A 142 -6.83 10.83 19.72
N GLY A 143 -8.00 10.26 19.54
CA GLY A 143 -9.28 10.97 19.62
C GLY A 143 -9.97 10.67 20.94
N ARG A 144 -10.54 11.71 21.56
CA ARG A 144 -11.27 11.64 22.83
C ARG A 144 -12.66 12.20 22.64
N CYS A 145 -13.69 11.50 23.11
CA CYS A 145 -15.07 11.99 23.12
C CYS A 145 -15.85 11.33 24.25
N GLY A 146 -16.46 12.12 25.15
CA GLY A 146 -17.37 11.61 26.18
C GLY A 146 -16.80 10.49 27.07
N GLY A 147 -15.51 10.58 27.44
CA GLY A 147 -14.80 9.59 28.25
C GLY A 147 -14.25 8.39 27.48
N THR A 148 -14.54 8.30 26.18
CA THR A 148 -13.96 7.29 25.29
C THR A 148 -12.68 7.82 24.66
N VAL A 149 -11.68 6.93 24.53
CA VAL A 149 -10.42 7.20 23.84
C VAL A 149 -10.24 6.18 22.71
N ARG A 150 -9.88 6.64 21.52
CA ARG A 150 -9.53 5.80 20.37
C ARG A 150 -8.20 6.25 19.78
N THR A 151 -7.35 5.30 19.44
CA THR A 151 -6.01 5.55 18.88
C THR A 151 -5.96 5.03 17.46
N VAL A 152 -5.39 5.82 16.55
CA VAL A 152 -5.14 5.45 15.17
C VAL A 152 -3.65 5.61 14.90
N GLU A 153 -3.05 4.55 14.37
CA GLU A 153 -1.64 4.49 14.02
C GLU A 153 -1.50 4.35 12.50
N ALA A 154 -0.60 5.12 11.91
CA ALA A 154 -0.24 5.04 10.50
C ALA A 154 1.28 5.07 10.33
N VAL A 155 1.80 4.20 9.47
CA VAL A 155 3.19 4.22 9.04
C VAL A 155 3.19 4.36 7.53
N PHE A 156 3.91 5.34 7.00
CA PHE A 156 4.06 5.49 5.56
C PHE A 156 5.48 5.92 5.20
N ARG A 157 5.83 5.73 3.92
CA ARG A 157 7.12 6.08 3.32
C ARG A 157 6.85 6.97 2.12
N THR A 158 7.62 8.04 1.97
CA THR A 158 7.68 8.74 0.69
C THR A 158 8.55 7.89 -0.25
N GLY A 159 8.07 7.63 -1.47
CA GLY A 159 8.91 7.00 -2.48
C GLY A 159 10.17 7.85 -2.70
N LEU A 160 11.31 7.21 -3.01
CA LEU A 160 12.58 7.92 -3.25
C LEU A 160 12.45 8.95 -4.39
N PHE A 161 11.51 8.72 -5.31
CA PHE A 161 11.24 9.59 -6.46
C PHE A 161 9.73 9.79 -6.58
N PRO A 162 9.16 10.81 -5.89
CA PRO A 162 7.72 11.06 -5.91
C PRO A 162 7.25 11.66 -7.25
N GLN A 163 8.17 12.07 -8.13
CA GLN A 163 7.87 12.59 -9.45
C GLN A 163 8.19 11.57 -10.54
N ALA A 164 7.50 11.69 -11.69
CA ALA A 164 7.73 10.85 -12.85
C ALA A 164 9.12 11.07 -13.45
N ILE A 165 9.54 12.32 -13.45
CA ILE A 165 10.75 12.80 -14.11
C ILE A 165 11.41 13.84 -13.21
N VAL A 166 12.67 13.61 -12.83
CA VAL A 166 13.45 14.58 -12.05
C VAL A 166 14.86 14.71 -12.62
N PHE A 167 15.23 15.93 -13.01
CA PHE A 167 16.52 16.20 -13.63
C PHE A 167 17.28 17.33 -12.95
N SER A 168 18.59 17.12 -12.76
CA SER A 168 19.55 18.10 -12.22
C SER A 168 19.84 19.25 -13.19
N GLY A 169 19.72 19.01 -14.50
CA GLY A 169 19.93 20.00 -15.55
C GLY A 169 18.70 20.18 -16.46
N PRO A 170 18.86 20.85 -17.62
CA PRO A 170 17.75 21.18 -18.51
C PRO A 170 17.06 19.94 -19.09
N LEU A 171 15.73 20.02 -19.25
CA LEU A 171 14.92 19.07 -19.99
C LEU A 171 14.60 19.61 -21.37
N ARG A 172 14.86 18.83 -22.41
CA ARG A 172 14.46 19.12 -23.77
C ARG A 172 13.66 17.97 -24.36
N SER A 173 12.51 18.32 -24.92
CA SER A 173 11.75 17.42 -25.76
C SER A 173 11.57 18.02 -27.15
N SER A 174 11.91 17.25 -28.18
CA SER A 174 11.66 17.66 -29.57
C SER A 174 10.23 17.42 -30.03
N GLY A 175 9.39 16.81 -29.18
CA GLY A 175 7.96 16.56 -29.44
C GLY A 175 7.54 15.11 -29.29
N ASP A 176 6.23 14.89 -29.43
CA ASP A 176 5.54 13.60 -29.26
C ASP A 176 5.89 12.90 -27.93
N LEU A 177 6.01 13.69 -26.85
CA LEU A 177 6.27 13.23 -25.49
C LEU A 177 4.96 13.18 -24.68
N THR A 178 4.65 12.05 -24.06
CA THR A 178 3.56 11.98 -23.07
C THR A 178 4.13 11.65 -21.70
N VAL A 179 3.81 12.45 -20.68
CA VAL A 179 4.13 12.20 -19.27
C VAL A 179 2.82 12.14 -18.49
N ALA A 180 2.52 10.97 -17.95
CA ALA A 180 1.29 10.71 -17.21
C ALA A 180 1.51 9.64 -16.14
N ALA A 181 0.66 9.56 -15.13
CA ALA A 181 0.69 8.47 -14.16
C ALA A 181 -0.39 7.44 -14.50
N TYR A 182 -0.13 6.18 -14.17
CA TYR A 182 -1.06 5.08 -14.37
C TYR A 182 -1.53 4.55 -13.01
N ASP A 183 -2.85 4.48 -12.81
CA ASP A 183 -3.41 3.72 -11.70
C ASP A 183 -3.82 2.32 -12.20
N PRO A 184 -3.08 1.26 -11.85
CA PRO A 184 -3.39 -0.10 -12.28
C PRO A 184 -4.72 -0.62 -11.72
N LEU A 185 -5.31 0.05 -10.72
CA LEU A 185 -6.58 -0.32 -10.12
C LEU A 185 -7.77 0.41 -10.76
N SER A 186 -7.52 1.45 -11.56
CA SER A 186 -8.57 2.20 -12.25
C SER A 186 -9.04 1.44 -13.49
N GLN A 187 -10.27 0.91 -13.44
CA GLN A 187 -10.91 0.22 -14.57
C GLN A 187 -11.09 1.10 -15.82
N ASN A 188 -11.02 2.42 -15.66
CA ASN A 188 -11.22 3.37 -16.76
C ASN A 188 -9.93 3.83 -17.43
N GLN A 189 -8.76 3.29 -17.06
CA GLN A 189 -7.44 3.73 -17.56
C GLN A 189 -7.28 5.26 -17.57
N SER A 190 -7.93 5.95 -16.61
CA SER A 190 -7.86 7.39 -16.53
C SER A 190 -6.44 7.79 -16.17
N GLN A 191 -5.82 8.58 -17.05
CA GLN A 191 -4.50 9.15 -16.82
C GLN A 191 -4.52 9.95 -15.53
N GLN A 192 -3.62 9.61 -14.61
CA GLN A 192 -3.42 10.37 -13.39
C GLN A 192 -2.36 11.47 -13.64
N PRO A 193 -2.35 12.54 -12.82
CA PRO A 193 -1.30 13.55 -12.88
C PRO A 193 0.09 12.96 -12.65
N ALA A 194 1.05 13.36 -13.48
CA ALA A 194 2.47 13.04 -13.31
C ALA A 194 3.31 14.29 -13.49
N ASP A 195 4.14 14.56 -12.49
CA ASP A 195 4.91 15.79 -12.42
C ASP A 195 6.29 15.65 -13.06
N VAL A 196 6.76 16.75 -13.62
CA VAL A 196 8.08 16.90 -14.24
C VAL A 196 8.85 17.99 -13.52
N VAL A 197 10.08 17.67 -13.09
CA VAL A 197 10.96 18.61 -12.38
C VAL A 197 12.31 18.73 -13.10
N SER A 198 12.75 19.96 -13.32
CA SER A 198 14.10 20.26 -13.81
C SER A 198 14.78 21.36 -12.98
N ASN A 199 15.95 21.04 -12.43
CA ASN A 199 16.82 22.00 -11.76
C ASN A 199 17.69 22.81 -12.73
N GLY A 200 17.49 22.67 -14.04
CA GLY A 200 18.15 23.49 -15.05
C GLY A 200 17.92 24.97 -14.76
N ALA A 201 18.98 25.77 -14.85
CA ALA A 201 18.91 27.21 -14.66
C ALA A 201 18.87 27.94 -16.01
N GLY A 202 18.20 29.10 -16.03
CA GLY A 202 18.18 29.99 -17.19
C GLY A 202 17.00 29.77 -18.14
N PRO A 203 17.00 30.49 -19.29
CA PRO A 203 15.88 30.45 -20.22
C PRO A 203 15.81 29.10 -20.93
N GLY A 204 14.61 28.49 -20.97
CA GLY A 204 14.39 27.21 -21.62
C GLY A 204 14.99 26.03 -20.85
N ALA A 205 15.09 26.14 -19.52
CA ALA A 205 15.45 25.05 -18.63
C ALA A 205 14.54 23.84 -18.81
N VAL A 206 13.27 24.06 -19.14
CA VAL A 206 12.38 23.05 -19.71
C VAL A 206 11.95 23.50 -21.09
N THR A 207 12.16 22.69 -22.11
CA THR A 207 11.68 22.94 -23.48
C THR A 207 10.80 21.78 -23.91
N LEU A 208 9.51 22.02 -24.15
CA LEU A 208 8.55 21.02 -24.59
C LEU A 208 8.16 21.27 -26.05
N GLY A 209 8.57 20.37 -26.93
CA GLY A 209 8.23 20.39 -28.35
C GLY A 209 6.77 20.11 -28.66
N PRO A 210 6.36 20.16 -29.94
CA PRO A 210 4.98 19.96 -30.37
C PRO A 210 4.42 18.58 -29.97
N ASN A 211 3.10 18.50 -29.80
CA ASN A 211 2.38 17.29 -29.38
C ASN A 211 2.85 16.70 -28.04
N THR A 212 3.52 17.49 -27.20
CA THR A 212 3.86 17.07 -25.84
C THR A 212 2.65 17.20 -24.91
N LEU A 213 2.39 16.19 -24.09
CA LEU A 213 1.36 16.20 -23.06
C LEU A 213 2.01 15.86 -21.71
N VAL A 214 1.88 16.76 -20.73
CA VAL A 214 2.19 16.50 -19.32
C VAL A 214 0.89 16.61 -18.53
N THR A 215 0.48 15.56 -17.82
CA THR A 215 -0.80 15.56 -17.09
C THR A 215 -0.71 16.19 -15.70
N GLY A 216 0.49 16.27 -15.11
CA GLY A 216 0.73 16.94 -13.83
C GLY A 216 1.37 18.32 -13.99
N ASP A 217 2.11 18.73 -12.96
CA ASP A 217 2.82 20.00 -12.88
C ASP A 217 4.17 19.93 -13.60
N VAL A 218 4.62 21.07 -14.16
CA VAL A 218 5.97 21.25 -14.66
C VAL A 218 6.66 22.28 -13.78
N GLN A 219 7.67 21.86 -13.03
CA GLN A 219 8.45 22.73 -12.16
C GLN A 219 9.88 22.88 -12.68
N THR A 220 10.39 24.11 -12.67
CA THR A 220 11.78 24.36 -13.02
C THR A 220 12.43 25.50 -12.24
N ALA A 221 13.74 25.42 -12.05
CA ALA A 221 14.56 26.47 -11.46
C ALA A 221 14.88 27.63 -12.42
N GLY A 222 14.65 27.45 -13.72
CA GLY A 222 14.73 28.48 -14.73
C GLY A 222 13.36 28.80 -15.32
N SER A 223 13.30 28.94 -16.64
CA SER A 223 12.04 29.14 -17.37
C SER A 223 11.64 27.92 -18.19
N ALA A 224 10.35 27.76 -18.44
CA ALA A 224 9.77 26.76 -19.32
C ALA A 224 9.40 27.39 -20.68
N ALA A 225 9.71 26.69 -21.76
CA ALA A 225 9.35 27.05 -23.12
C ALA A 225 8.46 25.94 -23.70
N LEU A 226 7.23 26.28 -24.06
CA LEU A 226 6.25 25.35 -24.62
C LEU A 226 6.00 25.72 -26.09
N ASP A 227 6.31 24.81 -27.00
CA ASP A 227 6.03 24.98 -28.42
C ASP A 227 4.53 24.84 -28.72
N ALA A 228 4.14 25.30 -29.92
CA ALA A 228 2.76 25.19 -30.37
C ALA A 228 2.29 23.72 -30.38
N GLY A 229 1.27 23.42 -29.57
CA GLY A 229 0.71 22.08 -29.42
C GLY A 229 1.20 21.31 -28.20
N ALA A 230 2.22 21.80 -27.48
CA ALA A 230 2.55 21.30 -26.15
C ALA A 230 1.44 21.69 -25.15
N ARG A 231 1.08 20.77 -24.26
CA ARG A 231 0.04 20.95 -23.23
C ARG A 231 0.52 20.42 -21.89
N VAL A 232 0.40 21.28 -20.88
CA VAL A 232 0.54 20.91 -19.46
C VAL A 232 -0.84 21.05 -18.86
N GLN A 233 -1.36 19.98 -18.24
CA GLN A 233 -2.69 20.00 -17.62
C GLN A 233 -2.66 20.53 -16.18
N GLY A 234 -1.53 20.35 -15.48
CA GLY A 234 -1.26 20.99 -14.20
C GLY A 234 -0.72 22.42 -14.36
N GLU A 235 0.04 22.86 -13.36
CA GLU A 235 0.65 24.19 -13.31
C GLU A 235 2.08 24.18 -13.86
N VAL A 236 2.46 25.25 -14.56
CA VAL A 236 3.86 25.51 -14.93
C VAL A 236 4.45 26.47 -13.89
N ARG A 237 5.38 25.96 -13.07
CA ARG A 237 6.05 26.71 -12.01
C ARG A 237 7.51 27.00 -12.38
N GLU A 238 7.76 28.22 -12.82
CA GLU A 238 9.08 28.73 -13.15
C GLU A 238 9.76 29.36 -11.93
N ASP A 239 11.08 29.59 -12.04
CA ASP A 239 11.92 30.24 -11.02
C ASP A 239 11.79 29.62 -9.61
N GLN A 240 11.54 28.31 -9.54
CA GLN A 240 11.40 27.59 -8.27
C GLN A 240 12.78 27.21 -7.70
N PRO A 241 12.91 27.04 -6.37
CA PRO A 241 14.14 26.51 -5.81
C PRO A 241 14.43 25.10 -6.36
N ALA A 242 15.71 24.80 -6.58
CA ALA A 242 16.15 23.49 -7.02
C ALA A 242 15.72 22.41 -6.00
N VAL A 243 15.15 21.33 -6.50
CA VAL A 243 14.72 20.18 -5.71
C VAL A 243 15.93 19.29 -5.42
N GLN A 244 16.01 18.74 -4.20
CA GLN A 244 17.07 17.80 -3.86
C GLN A 244 16.84 16.46 -4.58
N ILE A 245 17.83 16.03 -5.37
CA ILE A 245 17.81 14.72 -6.04
C ILE A 245 18.63 13.75 -5.19
N PRO A 246 18.07 12.61 -4.76
CA PRO A 246 18.83 11.61 -4.01
C PRO A 246 20.00 11.06 -4.83
N ARG A 247 21.19 11.08 -4.24
CA ARG A 247 22.40 10.53 -4.85
C ARG A 247 22.58 9.06 -4.51
N LEU A 248 22.45 8.19 -5.50
CA LEU A 248 22.67 6.75 -5.34
C LEU A 248 24.16 6.44 -5.40
N ASP A 249 24.68 5.74 -4.39
CA ASP A 249 26.06 5.28 -4.34
C ASP A 249 26.24 3.97 -5.11
N LEU A 250 26.62 4.07 -6.39
CA LEU A 250 26.74 2.93 -7.30
C LEU A 250 27.75 1.87 -6.83
N ALA A 251 28.78 2.27 -6.07
CA ALA A 251 29.78 1.34 -5.54
C ALA A 251 29.16 0.33 -4.55
N ARG A 252 28.02 0.63 -3.95
CA ARG A 252 27.30 -0.31 -3.06
C ARG A 252 26.70 -1.50 -3.80
N PHE A 253 26.54 -1.38 -5.11
CA PHE A 253 26.03 -2.45 -5.95
C PHE A 253 27.15 -3.31 -6.53
N ASP A 254 28.43 -3.02 -6.23
CA ASP A 254 29.52 -3.87 -6.67
C ASP A 254 29.56 -5.17 -5.82
N PRO A 255 29.30 -6.35 -6.43
CA PRO A 255 29.33 -7.61 -5.69
C PRO A 255 30.74 -7.93 -5.17
N GLN A 256 31.81 -7.45 -5.82
CA GLN A 256 33.16 -7.63 -5.32
C GLN A 256 33.40 -6.83 -4.04
N ALA A 257 33.04 -5.53 -4.03
CA ALA A 257 33.14 -4.68 -2.84
C ALA A 257 32.25 -5.17 -1.69
N ALA A 258 31.09 -5.75 -2.00
CA ALA A 258 30.17 -6.32 -1.03
C ALA A 258 30.61 -7.68 -0.44
N GLY A 259 31.67 -8.31 -0.99
CA GLY A 259 32.15 -9.62 -0.54
C GLY A 259 31.22 -10.78 -0.91
N VAL A 260 30.52 -10.64 -2.03
CA VAL A 260 29.47 -11.53 -2.52
C VAL A 260 30.02 -12.46 -3.60
N GLY A 261 29.48 -13.68 -3.72
CA GLY A 261 29.78 -14.54 -4.87
C GLY A 261 29.17 -13.99 -6.17
N TYR A 262 29.99 -13.82 -7.20
CA TYR A 262 29.56 -13.34 -8.52
C TYR A 262 30.22 -14.12 -9.66
N GLU A 263 29.60 -14.07 -10.83
CA GLU A 263 30.16 -14.53 -12.09
C GLU A 263 31.03 -13.41 -12.71
N ALA A 264 32.32 -13.68 -12.89
CA ALA A 264 33.22 -12.73 -13.56
C ALA A 264 33.06 -12.85 -15.08
N LEU A 265 32.61 -11.79 -15.72
CA LEU A 265 32.54 -11.68 -17.17
C LEU A 265 33.93 -11.34 -17.69
N ALA A 266 34.57 -12.29 -18.37
CA ALA A 266 35.96 -12.20 -18.80
C ALA A 266 36.13 -11.62 -20.20
N ASP A 267 35.07 -11.64 -21.02
CA ASP A 267 35.11 -11.18 -22.40
C ASP A 267 34.56 -9.74 -22.48
N ALA A 268 35.24 -8.87 -23.22
CA ALA A 268 34.76 -7.50 -23.46
C ALA A 268 33.53 -7.46 -24.39
N THR A 269 33.26 -8.54 -25.10
CA THR A 269 32.15 -8.64 -26.05
C THR A 269 31.49 -10.01 -25.95
N TYR A 270 30.18 -10.01 -25.77
CA TYR A 270 29.36 -11.22 -25.79
C TYR A 270 28.49 -11.21 -27.05
N ASP A 271 28.51 -12.33 -27.77
CA ASP A 271 27.89 -12.52 -29.09
C ASP A 271 26.34 -12.49 -29.05
N ASP A 272 25.71 -12.56 -30.24
CA ASP A 272 24.26 -12.48 -30.52
C ASP A 272 23.34 -13.47 -29.77
N ALA A 273 23.86 -14.40 -28.96
CA ALA A 273 23.02 -15.28 -28.15
C ALA A 273 22.48 -14.52 -26.94
N PRO A 274 21.24 -14.78 -26.49
CA PRO A 274 20.70 -14.14 -25.29
C PRO A 274 21.63 -14.38 -24.09
N THR A 275 22.20 -13.31 -23.55
CA THR A 275 23.05 -13.38 -22.36
C THR A 275 22.12 -13.40 -21.14
N VAL A 276 22.02 -14.54 -20.47
CA VAL A 276 21.12 -14.72 -19.32
C VAL A 276 21.92 -14.56 -18.02
N ILE A 277 21.55 -13.58 -17.21
CA ILE A 277 22.14 -13.32 -15.89
C ILE A 277 21.14 -13.70 -14.80
N ALA A 278 21.36 -14.85 -14.16
CA ALA A 278 20.57 -15.38 -13.06
C ALA A 278 21.41 -15.35 -11.76
N GLY A 279 21.75 -14.16 -11.28
CA GLY A 279 22.64 -13.96 -10.12
C GLY A 279 23.44 -12.67 -10.23
N ALA A 280 24.47 -12.50 -9.40
CA ALA A 280 25.40 -11.38 -9.54
C ALA A 280 26.45 -11.72 -10.61
N ALA A 281 26.57 -10.87 -11.63
CA ALA A 281 27.61 -10.90 -12.63
C ALA A 281 28.38 -9.58 -12.61
N ARG A 282 29.68 -9.63 -12.88
CA ARG A 282 30.57 -8.47 -12.81
C ARG A 282 31.56 -8.45 -13.96
N SER A 283 31.69 -7.30 -14.63
CA SER A 283 32.75 -6.99 -15.58
C SER A 283 33.71 -5.97 -14.98
N ASP A 284 35.01 -6.20 -15.11
CA ASP A 284 36.10 -5.29 -14.69
C ASP A 284 36.51 -4.29 -15.79
N HIS A 285 35.83 -4.33 -16.92
CA HIS A 285 36.12 -3.53 -18.10
C HIS A 285 34.82 -3.18 -18.83
N ASP A 286 34.94 -2.32 -19.85
CA ASP A 286 33.86 -2.01 -20.78
C ASP A 286 33.27 -3.31 -21.36
N LEU A 287 31.94 -3.35 -21.46
CA LEU A 287 31.19 -4.54 -21.86
C LEU A 287 30.28 -4.21 -23.05
N THR A 288 30.38 -4.98 -24.12
CA THR A 288 29.46 -4.92 -25.26
C THR A 288 28.66 -6.22 -25.37
N VAL A 289 27.34 -6.13 -25.36
CA VAL A 289 26.43 -7.25 -25.63
C VAL A 289 25.83 -7.02 -27.01
N LEU A 290 26.17 -7.85 -27.98
CA LEU A 290 25.72 -7.68 -29.37
C LEU A 290 24.26 -8.09 -29.58
N GLY A 291 23.72 -8.96 -28.72
CA GLY A 291 22.33 -9.41 -28.73
C GLY A 291 21.50 -8.93 -27.53
N ASP A 292 20.46 -9.71 -27.21
CA ASP A 292 19.57 -9.44 -26.09
C ASP A 292 20.25 -9.75 -24.74
N LEU A 293 20.05 -8.88 -23.76
CA LEU A 293 20.43 -9.10 -22.37
C LEU A 293 19.20 -9.48 -21.57
N GLN A 294 19.19 -10.71 -21.05
CA GLN A 294 18.12 -11.24 -20.21
C GLN A 294 18.55 -11.30 -18.75
N LEU A 295 17.78 -10.68 -17.87
CA LEU A 295 17.99 -10.70 -16.42
C LEU A 295 16.92 -11.56 -15.75
N ASP A 296 17.33 -12.56 -14.95
CA ASP A 296 16.42 -13.42 -14.18
C ASP A 296 16.65 -13.22 -12.69
N GLY A 297 16.19 -12.08 -12.18
CA GLY A 297 16.51 -11.61 -10.83
C GLY A 297 18.00 -11.30 -10.64
N GLY A 298 18.73 -11.08 -11.74
CA GLY A 298 20.18 -10.87 -11.72
C GLY A 298 20.61 -9.43 -11.45
N LEU A 299 21.87 -9.28 -11.06
CA LEU A 299 22.59 -8.02 -10.97
C LEU A 299 23.76 -8.08 -11.93
N LEU A 300 23.77 -7.25 -12.96
CA LEU A 300 24.93 -7.01 -13.82
C LEU A 300 25.64 -5.74 -13.35
N TYR A 301 26.87 -5.87 -12.88
CA TYR A 301 27.75 -4.74 -12.53
C TYR A 301 28.88 -4.61 -13.55
N VAL A 302 29.07 -3.42 -14.12
CA VAL A 302 30.14 -3.14 -15.10
C VAL A 302 30.99 -1.99 -14.58
N ASP A 303 32.26 -2.25 -14.30
CA ASP A 303 33.24 -1.21 -14.01
C ASP A 303 33.84 -0.65 -15.31
N GLY A 304 33.06 0.18 -16.00
CA GLY A 304 33.35 0.69 -17.32
C GLY A 304 32.06 1.04 -18.07
N ASP A 305 32.17 1.29 -19.37
CA ASP A 305 31.03 1.56 -20.25
C ASP A 305 30.29 0.26 -20.63
N LEU A 306 28.96 0.32 -20.74
CA LEU A 306 28.11 -0.79 -21.15
C LEU A 306 27.33 -0.44 -22.41
N GLN A 307 27.52 -1.21 -23.47
CA GLN A 307 26.73 -1.11 -24.70
C GLN A 307 25.93 -2.40 -24.92
N ILE A 308 24.63 -2.25 -25.20
CA ILE A 308 23.72 -3.35 -25.51
C ILE A 308 23.09 -3.05 -26.88
N GLN A 309 23.34 -3.91 -27.87
CA GLN A 309 22.86 -3.75 -29.25
C GLN A 309 21.59 -4.58 -29.54
N GLY A 310 21.00 -5.19 -28.50
CA GLY A 310 19.70 -5.87 -28.53
C GLY A 310 18.72 -5.36 -27.48
N GLY A 311 17.71 -6.17 -27.19
CA GLY A 311 16.68 -5.88 -26.18
C GLY A 311 17.15 -6.14 -24.75
N LEU A 312 16.51 -5.45 -23.80
CA LEU A 312 16.58 -5.75 -22.37
C LEU A 312 15.32 -6.53 -21.97
N VAL A 313 15.49 -7.72 -21.40
CA VAL A 313 14.38 -8.61 -21.04
C VAL A 313 14.50 -9.11 -19.60
N GLY A 314 13.39 -9.25 -18.91
CA GLY A 314 13.33 -9.86 -17.57
C GLY A 314 13.40 -8.86 -16.42
N ARG A 315 13.90 -9.33 -15.28
CA ARG A 315 13.92 -8.60 -14.00
C ARG A 315 15.32 -8.55 -13.43
N GLY A 316 15.75 -7.38 -12.97
CA GLY A 316 17.07 -7.26 -12.35
C GLY A 316 17.64 -5.85 -12.34
N PHE A 317 18.93 -5.79 -12.10
CA PHE A 317 19.70 -4.56 -11.99
C PHE A 317 20.80 -4.56 -13.03
N VAL A 318 20.95 -3.45 -13.74
CA VAL A 318 22.11 -3.13 -14.55
C VAL A 318 22.77 -1.91 -13.94
N VAL A 319 24.01 -2.06 -13.50
CA VAL A 319 24.80 -1.00 -12.89
C VAL A 319 26.09 -0.85 -13.66
N THR A 320 26.36 0.36 -14.14
CA THR A 320 27.62 0.72 -14.80
C THR A 320 28.25 1.93 -14.13
N THR A 321 29.57 1.92 -13.94
CA THR A 321 30.32 3.08 -13.45
C THR A 321 30.53 4.15 -14.54
N GLY A 322 30.51 3.74 -15.81
CA GLY A 322 30.59 4.58 -17.00
C GLY A 322 29.24 4.83 -17.65
N ASN A 323 29.23 4.95 -18.97
CA ASN A 323 28.06 5.21 -19.80
C ASN A 323 27.26 3.92 -20.09
N LEU A 324 25.94 4.05 -20.20
CA LEU A 324 25.04 2.98 -20.63
C LEU A 324 24.38 3.35 -21.95
N GLU A 325 24.65 2.57 -23.00
CA GLU A 325 23.95 2.68 -24.27
C GLU A 325 23.13 1.41 -24.53
N VAL A 326 21.83 1.57 -24.78
CA VAL A 326 20.93 0.48 -25.16
C VAL A 326 20.29 0.85 -26.49
N VAL A 327 20.62 0.08 -27.52
CA VAL A 327 20.10 0.22 -28.88
C VAL A 327 19.32 -1.04 -29.20
N GLY A 328 18.00 -0.97 -29.06
CA GLY A 328 17.14 -2.14 -29.22
C GLY A 328 15.85 -1.97 -28.43
N GLY A 329 14.77 -2.57 -28.94
CA GLY A 329 13.50 -2.56 -28.23
C GLY A 329 13.52 -3.57 -27.10
N ALA A 330 13.10 -3.16 -25.90
CA ALA A 330 12.74 -4.09 -24.84
C ALA A 330 11.32 -4.61 -25.08
N GLU A 331 11.13 -5.93 -25.04
CA GLU A 331 9.87 -6.61 -25.33
C GLU A 331 8.89 -6.49 -24.15
N LEU A 332 7.60 -6.38 -24.47
CA LEU A 332 6.49 -6.23 -23.52
C LEU A 332 6.21 -7.57 -22.81
N ASP A 333 6.78 -7.75 -21.63
CA ASP A 333 6.28 -8.71 -20.65
C ASP A 333 5.97 -7.98 -19.33
N ALA A 334 4.76 -8.18 -18.79
CA ALA A 334 4.33 -7.61 -17.51
C ALA A 334 5.18 -8.08 -16.31
N ALA A 335 6.02 -9.09 -16.52
CA ALA A 335 7.01 -9.57 -15.56
C ALA A 335 8.34 -8.79 -15.55
N ASN A 336 8.56 -7.90 -16.54
CA ASN A 336 9.81 -7.18 -16.69
C ASN A 336 9.86 -5.99 -15.71
N ASN A 337 10.90 -5.95 -14.86
CA ASN A 337 11.15 -4.82 -13.96
C ASN A 337 12.65 -4.63 -13.78
N LEU A 338 13.18 -3.53 -14.29
CA LEU A 338 14.60 -3.27 -14.46
C LEU A 338 15.01 -1.98 -13.75
N ALA A 339 16.11 -2.06 -13.00
CA ALA A 339 16.81 -0.86 -12.53
C ALA A 339 18.04 -0.64 -13.42
N LEU A 340 18.06 0.45 -14.18
CA LEU A 340 19.19 0.89 -15.00
C LEU A 340 19.89 2.03 -14.28
N LEU A 341 21.09 1.77 -13.75
CA LEU A 341 21.87 2.72 -12.97
C LEU A 341 23.21 2.99 -13.67
N SER A 342 23.51 4.24 -13.99
CA SER A 342 24.75 4.62 -14.66
C SER A 342 25.47 5.76 -13.94
N GLY A 343 26.79 5.63 -13.82
CA GLY A 343 27.68 6.66 -13.32
C GLY A 343 27.99 7.76 -14.33
N GLY A 344 27.70 7.52 -15.61
CA GLY A 344 27.81 8.46 -16.72
C GLY A 344 26.48 8.66 -17.44
N GLU A 345 26.54 8.84 -18.76
CA GLU A 345 25.38 9.07 -19.61
C GLU A 345 24.53 7.80 -19.79
N ILE A 346 23.20 7.95 -19.86
CA ILE A 346 22.29 6.89 -20.32
C ILE A 346 21.70 7.29 -21.67
N ALA A 347 21.89 6.45 -22.69
CA ALA A 347 21.25 6.58 -23.99
C ALA A 347 20.37 5.35 -24.28
N LEU A 348 19.05 5.53 -24.26
CA LEU A 348 18.07 4.51 -24.60
C LEU A 348 17.41 4.84 -25.94
N ARG A 349 17.57 3.95 -26.93
CA ARG A 349 16.94 4.08 -28.24
C ARG A 349 16.11 2.85 -28.56
N GLY A 350 14.79 3.04 -28.55
CA GLY A 350 13.83 2.05 -29.01
C GLY A 350 13.60 2.07 -30.52
N THR A 351 12.78 1.14 -30.99
CA THR A 351 12.30 1.06 -32.38
C THR A 351 10.95 1.77 -32.57
N GLY A 352 10.25 2.09 -31.48
CA GLY A 352 8.95 2.78 -31.49
C GLY A 352 8.29 2.81 -30.11
N GLN A 353 7.46 3.83 -29.85
CA GLN A 353 6.72 3.97 -28.59
C GLN A 353 5.84 2.75 -28.26
N GLU A 354 5.32 2.09 -29.30
CA GLU A 354 4.41 0.94 -29.17
C GLU A 354 5.14 -0.41 -29.17
N SER A 355 6.47 -0.43 -29.38
CA SER A 355 7.26 -1.65 -29.58
C SER A 355 8.49 -1.74 -28.68
N SER A 356 8.82 -0.69 -27.93
CA SER A 356 10.00 -0.63 -27.05
C SER A 356 9.58 -0.13 -25.68
N TYR A 357 9.69 -1.01 -24.68
CA TYR A 357 9.15 -0.75 -23.35
C TYR A 357 10.16 -1.05 -22.25
N VAL A 358 10.39 -0.09 -21.37
CA VAL A 358 11.24 -0.26 -20.20
C VAL A 358 10.39 -0.01 -18.97
N GLN A 359 10.27 -1.00 -18.09
CA GLN A 359 9.58 -0.84 -16.82
C GLN A 359 10.62 -0.85 -15.69
N GLY A 360 10.58 0.18 -14.83
CA GLY A 360 11.38 0.28 -13.62
C GLY A 360 12.01 1.65 -13.39
N LEU A 361 13.22 1.66 -12.83
CA LEU A 361 13.96 2.87 -12.47
C LEU A 361 15.11 3.11 -13.47
N ILE A 362 15.17 4.31 -14.04
CA ILE A 362 16.31 4.76 -14.84
C ILE A 362 17.00 5.89 -14.07
N TYR A 363 18.25 5.69 -13.68
CA TYR A 363 19.05 6.66 -12.93
C TYR A 363 20.40 6.89 -13.62
N SER A 364 20.65 8.14 -14.01
CA SER A 364 21.92 8.58 -14.60
C SER A 364 22.58 9.65 -13.75
N ARG A 365 23.91 9.61 -13.62
CA ARG A 365 24.71 10.73 -13.09
C ARG A 365 25.30 11.63 -14.19
N GLY A 366 24.98 11.34 -15.45
CA GLY A 366 25.39 12.07 -16.64
C GLY A 366 24.18 12.65 -17.37
N SER A 367 24.33 12.88 -18.68
CA SER A 367 23.18 13.22 -19.54
C SER A 367 22.24 12.02 -19.71
N LEU A 368 20.97 12.28 -20.00
CA LEU A 368 19.99 11.23 -20.24
C LEU A 368 19.32 11.44 -21.58
N ARG A 369 19.36 10.44 -22.45
CA ARG A 369 18.66 10.44 -23.74
C ARG A 369 17.70 9.27 -23.82
N ALA A 370 16.43 9.55 -24.10
CA ALA A 370 15.40 8.54 -24.31
C ALA A 370 14.59 8.81 -25.57
N GLU A 371 14.66 7.90 -26.54
CA GLU A 371 14.08 8.10 -27.87
C GLU A 371 13.26 6.90 -28.34
N GLN A 372 12.05 7.14 -28.84
CA GLN A 372 11.19 6.12 -29.46
C GLN A 372 10.86 4.93 -28.54
N LEU A 373 10.52 5.20 -27.28
CA LEU A 373 10.23 4.16 -26.31
C LEU A 373 9.16 4.58 -25.30
N THR A 374 8.60 3.60 -24.59
CA THR A 374 7.71 3.81 -23.45
C THR A 374 8.42 3.39 -22.17
N VAL A 375 8.53 4.30 -21.20
CA VAL A 375 9.01 3.99 -19.84
C VAL A 375 7.83 3.89 -18.90
N VAL A 376 7.79 2.86 -18.05
CA VAL A 376 6.85 2.73 -16.93
C VAL A 376 7.65 2.74 -15.62
N GLY A 377 7.60 3.84 -14.86
CA GLY A 377 8.31 3.98 -13.59
C GLY A 377 8.81 5.40 -13.35
N ALA A 378 10.12 5.57 -13.15
CA ALA A 378 10.72 6.86 -12.86
C ALA A 378 12.03 7.09 -13.63
N LEU A 379 12.21 8.32 -14.14
CA LEU A 379 13.46 8.77 -14.77
C LEU A 379 14.12 9.81 -13.88
N VAL A 380 15.38 9.57 -13.54
CA VAL A 380 16.14 10.40 -12.61
C VAL A 380 17.51 10.71 -13.21
N MET A 381 17.89 11.98 -13.23
CA MET A 381 19.22 12.44 -13.65
C MET A 381 19.85 13.26 -12.53
N ASP A 382 20.74 12.63 -11.75
CA ASP A 382 21.52 13.22 -10.66
C ASP A 382 22.93 13.56 -11.14
N GLY A 383 22.95 14.41 -12.16
CA GLY A 383 24.12 14.91 -12.84
C GLY A 383 24.49 16.33 -12.46
N THR A 384 25.29 16.97 -13.30
CA THR A 384 25.60 18.38 -13.17
C THR A 384 24.52 19.25 -13.84
N ALA A 385 24.39 20.51 -13.42
CA ALA A 385 23.45 21.45 -14.03
C ALA A 385 23.71 21.74 -15.53
N ALA A 386 24.87 21.30 -16.06
CA ALA A 386 25.23 21.42 -17.47
C ALA A 386 24.75 20.21 -18.31
N GLU A 387 24.50 19.07 -17.69
CA GLU A 387 24.01 17.88 -18.36
C GLU A 387 22.54 18.04 -18.71
N THR A 388 22.15 17.44 -19.84
CA THR A 388 20.82 17.66 -20.43
C THR A 388 20.08 16.33 -20.50
N ALA A 389 18.78 16.39 -20.22
CA ALA A 389 17.86 15.31 -20.49
C ALA A 389 17.14 15.56 -21.82
N ASP A 390 17.43 14.75 -22.84
CA ASP A 390 16.82 14.80 -24.16
C ASP A 390 15.81 13.64 -24.32
N ILE A 391 14.51 13.95 -24.25
CA ILE A 391 13.44 12.96 -24.37
C ILE A 391 12.57 13.26 -25.59
N SER A 392 12.60 12.39 -26.59
CA SER A 392 11.91 12.63 -27.86
C SER A 392 11.09 11.44 -28.31
N ARG A 393 9.87 11.70 -28.77
CA ARG A 393 8.99 10.66 -29.30
C ARG A 393 8.85 9.48 -28.33
N SER A 394 8.60 9.75 -27.06
CA SER A 394 8.57 8.75 -25.98
C SER A 394 7.34 8.92 -25.08
N ARG A 395 6.93 7.85 -24.40
CA ARG A 395 5.89 7.92 -23.35
C ARG A 395 6.49 7.58 -22.01
N ILE A 396 6.11 8.30 -20.97
CA ILE A 396 6.56 8.08 -19.61
C ILE A 396 5.30 7.93 -18.75
N TRP A 397 5.11 6.73 -18.25
CA TRP A 397 4.05 6.36 -17.33
C TRP A 397 4.64 6.26 -15.94
N HIS A 398 4.28 7.17 -15.05
CA HIS A 398 4.72 7.09 -13.68
C HIS A 398 3.96 5.98 -12.95
N ASP A 399 4.72 5.03 -12.42
CA ASP A 399 4.27 4.07 -11.44
C ASP A 399 5.33 3.98 -10.31
N PRO A 400 5.04 4.51 -9.11
CA PRO A 400 5.99 4.48 -8.00
C PRO A 400 6.28 3.07 -7.49
N ARG A 401 5.42 2.08 -7.80
CA ARG A 401 5.68 0.66 -7.49
C ARG A 401 6.67 0.05 -8.48
N ALA A 402 6.56 0.40 -9.76
CA ALA A 402 7.54 -0.04 -10.76
C ALA A 402 8.94 0.51 -10.46
N ALA A 403 9.04 1.75 -9.93
CA ALA A 403 10.31 2.32 -9.49
C ALA A 403 10.92 1.61 -8.25
N GLN A 404 10.18 0.76 -7.55
CA GLN A 404 10.69 -0.11 -6.49
C GLN A 404 11.08 -1.46 -7.09
N VAL A 405 12.37 -1.63 -7.38
CA VAL A 405 12.89 -2.90 -7.91
C VAL A 405 13.34 -3.78 -6.74
N GLU A 406 12.72 -4.94 -6.59
CA GLU A 406 13.08 -5.96 -5.60
C GLU A 406 13.74 -7.17 -6.27
N ILE A 407 14.86 -7.65 -5.72
CA ILE A 407 15.49 -8.90 -6.15
C ILE A 407 14.92 -10.06 -5.35
N GLY A 408 14.16 -10.94 -6.00
CA GLY A 408 13.90 -12.27 -5.49
C GLY A 408 14.95 -13.23 -6.04
N THR A 409 15.87 -13.72 -5.21
CA THR A 409 16.83 -14.75 -5.64
C THR A 409 16.09 -16.07 -5.86
N ALA A 410 15.92 -16.50 -7.11
CA ALA A 410 15.42 -17.83 -7.43
C ALA A 410 16.56 -18.87 -7.39
N SER A 411 16.25 -20.08 -6.93
CA SER A 411 17.05 -21.33 -7.05
C SER A 411 18.09 -21.68 -5.95
N SER A 412 17.60 -22.35 -4.89
CA SER A 412 18.03 -23.67 -4.36
C SER A 412 19.50 -24.13 -4.47
N ALA A 413 20.12 -24.32 -3.29
CA ALA A 413 21.02 -25.43 -2.87
C ALA A 413 22.40 -25.04 -2.29
N VAL A 414 22.82 -23.78 -2.38
CA VAL A 414 23.92 -23.25 -1.58
C VAL A 414 23.48 -21.88 -1.11
N ASP A 415 23.55 -21.65 0.20
CA ASP A 415 23.10 -20.43 0.86
C ASP A 415 24.32 -19.52 1.15
N PRO A 416 24.78 -18.69 0.18
CA PRO A 416 25.46 -17.45 0.50
C PRO A 416 24.40 -16.35 0.51
N ARG A 417 23.71 -16.19 1.64
CA ARG A 417 22.84 -15.03 1.90
C ARG A 417 23.59 -13.74 1.61
N MET A 418 23.31 -13.19 0.44
CA MET A 418 23.48 -11.79 0.13
C MET A 418 22.34 -11.03 0.81
N TYR A 419 22.46 -10.80 2.12
CA TYR A 419 21.59 -9.86 2.80
C TYR A 419 22.09 -8.45 2.50
N PHE A 420 21.58 -7.83 1.44
CA PHE A 420 21.39 -6.38 1.51
C PHE A 420 20.40 -6.15 2.65
N TRP A 421 20.84 -5.45 3.69
CA TRP A 421 20.20 -5.36 4.99
C TRP A 421 18.73 -4.89 4.89
N MET A 422 17.81 -5.86 4.80
CA MET A 422 16.42 -5.76 5.20
C MET A 422 16.26 -6.73 6.37
N PRO A 423 15.86 -6.28 7.56
CA PRO A 423 15.63 -7.20 8.67
C PRO A 423 14.49 -8.16 8.33
N ASP A 424 14.75 -9.41 8.66
CA ASP A 424 13.92 -10.62 8.64
C ASP A 424 12.42 -10.33 8.88
N PHE A 425 11.62 -10.22 7.81
CA PHE A 425 10.16 -10.27 7.91
C PHE A 425 9.72 -11.73 8.00
N ARG A 426 9.72 -12.29 9.21
CA ARG A 426 8.83 -13.42 9.49
C ARG A 426 7.41 -12.90 9.50
N ASN A 427 6.56 -13.47 8.64
CA ASN A 427 5.10 -13.40 8.64
C ASN A 427 4.50 -12.54 9.74
N ASP A 428 4.19 -11.28 9.43
CA ASP A 428 3.00 -10.56 9.89
C ASP A 428 2.87 -9.24 9.11
N GLY A 429 1.87 -9.19 8.22
CA GLY A 429 1.22 -7.99 7.66
C GLY A 429 2.10 -6.85 7.13
N LEU A 430 2.43 -6.89 5.83
CA LEU A 430 2.90 -5.71 5.08
C LEU A 430 1.84 -5.38 4.01
N ILE A 431 1.31 -4.15 4.02
CA ILE A 431 0.32 -3.63 3.05
C ILE A 431 0.90 -2.38 2.39
N ASP A 432 0.86 -2.34 1.07
CA ASP A 432 1.31 -1.29 0.16
C ASP A 432 0.11 -0.53 -0.44
N LEU A 433 0.10 0.82 -0.41
CA LEU A 433 -0.94 1.69 -1.00
C LEU A 433 -0.35 3.01 -1.54
N GLY A 434 -0.77 3.42 -2.76
CA GLY A 434 -0.47 4.71 -3.41
C GLY A 434 -1.60 5.77 -3.28
N ARG A 435 -1.27 7.06 -3.51
CA ARG A 435 -2.04 8.32 -3.31
C ARG A 435 -3.28 8.45 -4.23
N THR A 436 -4.47 9.04 -3.93
CA THR A 436 -5.01 9.96 -2.87
C THR A 436 -6.57 9.98 -2.93
N PRO A 437 -7.35 10.51 -1.94
CA PRO A 437 -6.98 10.94 -0.59
C PRO A 437 -7.54 10.01 0.51
N ALA A 438 -6.78 9.88 1.60
CA ALA A 438 -7.18 9.38 2.92
C ALA A 438 -8.05 8.10 2.97
N SER A 439 -7.41 6.94 3.19
CA SER A 439 -8.09 5.79 3.78
C SER A 439 -7.43 5.40 5.10
N LEU A 440 -8.10 5.71 6.22
CA LEU A 440 -7.86 5.01 7.47
C LEU A 440 -8.36 3.59 7.35
N VAL A 441 -7.56 2.66 7.83
CA VAL A 441 -8.07 1.40 8.35
C VAL A 441 -7.75 1.35 9.84
N VAL A 442 -8.78 1.12 10.64
CA VAL A 442 -8.66 0.87 12.08
C VAL A 442 -8.48 -0.62 12.21
N SER A 443 -7.35 -1.08 12.74
CA SER A 443 -7.17 -2.52 12.95
C SER A 443 -8.05 -2.97 14.11
N GLU A 444 -9.14 -3.67 13.83
CA GLU A 444 -9.65 -4.71 14.72
C GLU A 444 -9.28 -6.06 14.10
N ALA A 445 -8.09 -6.58 14.46
CA ALA A 445 -7.75 -7.96 14.15
C ALA A 445 -8.70 -8.87 14.93
N LEU A 446 -9.55 -9.62 14.24
CA LEU A 446 -10.18 -10.80 14.85
C LEU A 446 -9.03 -11.75 15.25
N PRO A 447 -9.02 -12.26 16.50
CA PRO A 447 -7.97 -13.17 16.93
C PRO A 447 -7.90 -14.38 15.99
N PRO A 448 -6.72 -15.01 15.82
CA PRO A 448 -6.51 -16.15 14.92
C PRO A 448 -7.42 -17.37 15.19
N ASN A 449 -8.18 -17.34 16.29
CA ASN A 449 -9.12 -18.39 16.70
C ASN A 449 -10.60 -17.94 16.61
N ALA A 450 -10.89 -16.84 15.90
CA ALA A 450 -12.26 -16.34 15.76
C ALA A 450 -13.11 -17.31 14.93
N VAL A 451 -14.02 -18.01 15.61
CA VAL A 451 -14.96 -18.95 14.99
C VAL A 451 -16.11 -18.14 14.37
N LEU A 452 -16.27 -18.22 13.05
CA LEU A 452 -17.40 -17.58 12.33
C LEU A 452 -18.75 -18.17 12.75
N GLY A 453 -18.76 -19.42 13.19
CA GLY A 453 -19.92 -20.10 13.79
C GLY A 453 -19.65 -21.60 13.91
N THR A 454 -20.36 -22.24 14.81
CA THR A 454 -20.46 -23.71 14.90
C THR A 454 -21.89 -24.09 14.51
N PHE A 455 -22.03 -24.98 13.53
CA PHE A 455 -23.33 -25.41 13.05
C PHE A 455 -23.54 -26.89 13.38
N GLU A 456 -24.67 -27.19 14.02
CA GLU A 456 -25.12 -28.56 14.23
C GLU A 456 -26.00 -28.97 13.05
N LEU A 457 -25.63 -30.05 12.36
CA LEU A 457 -26.50 -30.63 11.35
C LEU A 457 -27.71 -31.30 12.03
N PRO A 458 -28.94 -31.00 11.59
CA PRO A 458 -30.11 -31.76 12.01
C PRO A 458 -29.91 -33.23 11.66
N ALA A 459 -30.17 -34.14 12.61
CA ALA A 459 -30.06 -35.59 12.40
C ALA A 459 -30.97 -36.12 11.26
N SER A 460 -31.94 -35.31 10.80
CA SER A 460 -32.86 -35.61 9.71
C SER A 460 -32.33 -35.28 8.31
N LEU A 461 -31.18 -34.61 8.16
CA LEU A 461 -30.55 -34.41 6.85
C LEU A 461 -29.87 -35.69 6.39
N GLN A 462 -30.56 -36.47 5.55
CA GLN A 462 -29.91 -37.50 4.73
C GLN A 462 -28.86 -36.85 3.82
N PRO A 463 -27.81 -37.58 3.38
CA PRO A 463 -26.66 -37.02 2.69
C PRO A 463 -26.96 -36.71 1.21
N ASP A 464 -28.05 -35.99 0.96
CA ASP A 464 -28.31 -35.35 -0.32
C ASP A 464 -27.47 -34.07 -0.41
N PRO A 465 -26.45 -34.01 -1.30
CA PRO A 465 -25.59 -32.86 -1.44
C PRO A 465 -26.36 -31.57 -1.77
N ALA A 466 -27.47 -31.68 -2.50
CA ALA A 466 -28.28 -30.52 -2.87
C ALA A 466 -28.96 -29.90 -1.64
N ALA A 467 -29.49 -30.73 -0.74
CA ALA A 467 -30.14 -30.27 0.48
C ALA A 467 -29.15 -29.63 1.47
N LEU A 468 -27.93 -30.18 1.57
CA LEU A 468 -26.86 -29.60 2.39
C LEU A 468 -26.35 -28.28 1.80
N HIS A 469 -26.17 -28.23 0.48
CA HIS A 469 -25.77 -27.01 -0.22
C HIS A 469 -26.79 -25.88 -0.01
N GLU A 470 -28.08 -26.19 -0.15
CA GLU A 470 -29.16 -25.22 0.09
C GLU A 470 -29.20 -24.78 1.56
N PHE A 471 -28.97 -25.71 2.51
CA PHE A 471 -28.91 -25.38 3.94
C PHE A 471 -27.74 -24.45 4.27
N LEU A 472 -26.53 -24.74 3.76
CA LEU A 472 -25.35 -23.89 3.97
C LEU A 472 -25.50 -22.53 3.29
N ALA A 473 -26.01 -22.50 2.05
CA ALA A 473 -26.34 -21.26 1.36
C ALA A 473 -27.36 -20.43 2.14
N GLN A 474 -28.36 -21.07 2.76
CA GLN A 474 -29.33 -20.38 3.62
C GLN A 474 -28.71 -19.84 4.91
N GLN A 475 -27.80 -20.58 5.55
CA GLN A 475 -27.09 -20.08 6.74
C GLN A 475 -26.16 -18.90 6.40
N VAL A 476 -25.44 -18.98 5.27
CA VAL A 476 -24.64 -17.88 4.74
C VAL A 476 -25.54 -16.68 4.42
N ARG A 477 -26.68 -16.88 3.75
CA ARG A 477 -27.67 -15.81 3.50
C ARG A 477 -28.16 -15.16 4.79
N ASN A 478 -28.44 -15.95 5.82
CA ASN A 478 -28.92 -15.42 7.10
C ASN A 478 -27.82 -14.62 7.83
N GLN A 479 -26.58 -15.14 7.81
CA GLN A 479 -25.46 -14.54 8.51
C GLN A 479 -24.84 -13.33 7.79
N PHE A 480 -24.98 -13.28 6.47
CA PHE A 480 -24.46 -12.24 5.60
C PHE A 480 -25.59 -11.55 4.82
N SER A 481 -26.74 -11.36 5.47
CA SER A 481 -27.95 -10.74 4.89
C SER A 481 -27.78 -9.28 4.44
N TYR A 482 -26.64 -8.66 4.76
CA TYR A 482 -26.24 -7.32 4.34
C TYR A 482 -25.47 -7.30 3.01
N LEU A 483 -25.13 -8.45 2.43
CA LEU A 483 -24.42 -8.52 1.14
C LEU A 483 -25.41 -8.46 -0.05
N PRO A 484 -25.01 -7.86 -1.19
CA PRO A 484 -25.76 -7.97 -2.44
C PRO A 484 -25.90 -9.43 -2.91
N GLU A 485 -27.07 -9.79 -3.43
CA GLU A 485 -27.43 -11.16 -3.83
C GLU A 485 -26.45 -11.78 -4.84
N ALA A 486 -25.88 -10.98 -5.73
CA ALA A 486 -24.87 -11.44 -6.69
C ALA A 486 -23.55 -11.87 -6.01
N SER A 487 -23.16 -11.21 -4.92
CA SER A 487 -21.98 -11.59 -4.13
C SER A 487 -22.25 -12.82 -3.29
N ILE A 488 -23.45 -12.97 -2.75
CA ILE A 488 -23.90 -14.20 -2.07
C ILE A 488 -23.90 -15.37 -3.05
N GLN A 489 -24.38 -15.18 -4.28
CA GLN A 489 -24.43 -16.23 -5.29
C GLN A 489 -23.04 -16.60 -5.81
N ASN A 490 -22.15 -15.63 -6.05
CA ASN A 490 -20.76 -15.90 -6.40
C ASN A 490 -20.02 -16.63 -5.27
N TYR A 491 -20.27 -16.25 -4.02
CA TYR A 491 -19.74 -16.94 -2.85
C TYR A 491 -20.26 -18.40 -2.79
N ALA A 492 -21.57 -18.61 -2.92
CA ALA A 492 -22.17 -19.94 -2.95
C ALA A 492 -21.58 -20.83 -4.06
N ASN A 493 -21.45 -20.31 -5.28
CA ASN A 493 -20.92 -21.05 -6.43
C ASN A 493 -19.42 -21.36 -6.30
N MET A 494 -18.62 -20.45 -5.72
CA MET A 494 -17.18 -20.64 -5.56
C MET A 494 -16.83 -21.67 -4.46
N HIS A 495 -17.75 -21.90 -3.51
CA HIS A 495 -17.57 -22.84 -2.41
C HIS A 495 -18.20 -24.22 -2.64
N GLU A 496 -18.89 -24.42 -3.77
CA GLU A 496 -19.40 -25.73 -4.19
C GLU A 496 -18.26 -26.77 -4.28
N GLN A 497 -17.07 -26.35 -4.74
CA GLN A 497 -15.90 -27.23 -4.85
C GLN A 497 -15.36 -27.67 -3.47
N VAL A 498 -15.22 -26.73 -2.53
CA VAL A 498 -14.69 -27.02 -1.17
C VAL A 498 -15.67 -27.87 -0.37
N VAL A 499 -16.98 -27.60 -0.51
CA VAL A 499 -18.03 -28.42 0.09
C VAL A 499 -18.03 -29.84 -0.49
N ASN A 500 -17.84 -29.98 -1.81
CA ASN A 500 -17.74 -31.27 -2.48
C ASN A 500 -16.48 -32.06 -2.06
N GLU A 501 -15.34 -31.40 -1.87
CA GLU A 501 -14.11 -32.01 -1.36
C GLU A 501 -14.28 -32.52 0.09
N LYS A 502 -14.86 -31.70 0.98
CA LYS A 502 -15.17 -32.11 2.37
C LYS A 502 -16.21 -33.22 2.44
N LEU A 503 -17.21 -33.21 1.56
CA LEU A 503 -18.18 -34.30 1.43
C LEU A 503 -17.54 -35.59 0.93
N ALA A 504 -16.52 -35.51 0.06
CA ALA A 504 -15.75 -36.66 -0.37
C ALA A 504 -14.91 -37.25 0.78
N GLU A 505 -14.29 -36.41 1.62
CA GLU A 505 -13.59 -36.83 2.84
C GLU A 505 -14.53 -37.56 3.83
N ILE A 506 -15.76 -37.04 4.01
CA ILE A 506 -16.77 -37.67 4.88
C ILE A 506 -17.25 -39.01 4.31
N ARG A 507 -17.41 -39.10 2.98
CA ARG A 507 -17.78 -40.35 2.30
C ARG A 507 -16.66 -41.40 2.31
N ALA A 508 -15.41 -40.97 2.45
CA ALA A 508 -14.23 -41.85 2.47
C ALA A 508 -14.04 -42.61 3.80
N GLY A 509 -14.89 -42.37 4.80
CA GLY A 509 -15.01 -43.22 5.99
C GLY A 509 -14.06 -42.83 7.12
N SER A 510 -14.61 -42.10 8.09
CA SER A 510 -14.11 -42.04 9.47
C SER A 510 -15.27 -42.46 10.37
N ASP A 511 -15.15 -43.68 10.90
CA ASP A 511 -16.21 -44.48 11.52
C ASP A 511 -16.52 -44.08 12.98
N ASP A 512 -16.37 -42.79 13.33
CA ASP A 512 -16.75 -42.32 14.67
C ASP A 512 -18.11 -41.62 14.64
N GLU A 513 -19.06 -42.33 15.25
CA GLU A 513 -20.42 -41.93 15.59
C GLU A 513 -20.38 -40.82 16.65
N VAL A 514 -19.95 -39.63 16.26
CA VAL A 514 -19.93 -38.43 17.11
C VAL A 514 -20.47 -37.26 16.31
N THR A 515 -21.39 -36.52 16.93
CA THR A 515 -22.00 -35.26 16.51
C THR A 515 -21.16 -34.54 15.44
N ARG A 516 -21.64 -34.52 14.19
CA ARG A 516 -20.90 -33.94 13.06
C ARG A 516 -20.93 -32.42 13.13
N THR A 517 -20.05 -31.86 13.95
CA THR A 517 -19.85 -30.42 14.07
C THR A 517 -18.99 -29.94 12.91
N PHE A 518 -19.54 -29.08 12.06
CA PHE A 518 -18.77 -28.38 11.03
C PHE A 518 -18.15 -27.13 11.63
N ARG A 519 -16.83 -27.09 11.68
CA ARG A 519 -16.06 -25.90 12.05
C ARG A 519 -15.54 -25.28 10.76
N LEU A 520 -16.02 -24.08 10.44
CA LEU A 520 -15.62 -23.32 9.26
C LEU A 520 -14.68 -22.21 9.71
N GLU A 521 -13.38 -22.43 9.57
CA GLU A 521 -12.41 -21.41 9.92
C GLU A 521 -12.24 -20.42 8.75
N PRO A 522 -12.25 -19.09 9.00
CA PRO A 522 -12.06 -18.10 7.93
C PRO A 522 -10.76 -18.31 7.14
N SER A 523 -9.74 -18.86 7.80
CA SER A 523 -8.43 -19.21 7.22
C SER A 523 -8.51 -20.32 6.18
N GLU A 524 -9.45 -21.25 6.31
CA GLU A 524 -9.62 -22.42 5.44
C GLU A 524 -10.47 -22.10 4.20
N ILE A 525 -11.24 -21.02 4.25
CA ILE A 525 -12.30 -20.72 3.27
C ILE A 525 -11.97 -19.47 2.44
N LEU A 526 -11.26 -18.50 3.02
CA LEU A 526 -11.00 -17.21 2.41
C LEU A 526 -9.52 -17.03 2.10
N LYS A 527 -9.21 -16.62 0.87
CA LYS A 527 -7.86 -16.15 0.53
C LYS A 527 -7.55 -14.88 1.34
N PRO A 528 -6.26 -14.58 1.62
CA PRO A 528 -5.88 -13.43 2.47
C PRO A 528 -6.49 -12.09 2.02
N ASN A 529 -6.58 -11.85 0.72
CA ASN A 529 -7.19 -10.67 0.13
C ASN A 529 -8.74 -10.62 0.27
N GLU A 530 -9.41 -11.76 0.37
CA GLU A 530 -10.87 -11.85 0.54
C GLU A 530 -11.28 -11.60 2.00
N ARG A 531 -10.44 -11.97 2.97
CA ARG A 531 -10.61 -11.62 4.40
C ARG A 531 -10.58 -10.11 4.60
N ILE A 532 -9.70 -9.42 3.87
CA ILE A 532 -9.58 -7.96 3.87
C ILE A 532 -10.84 -7.32 3.27
N ARG A 533 -11.37 -7.87 2.16
CA ARG A 533 -12.64 -7.39 1.57
C ARG A 533 -13.85 -7.57 2.49
N LEU A 534 -13.94 -8.68 3.21
CA LEU A 534 -15.00 -8.94 4.18
C LEU A 534 -14.96 -7.98 5.38
N LEU A 535 -13.76 -7.57 5.82
CA LEU A 535 -13.58 -6.55 6.85
C LEU A 535 -13.96 -5.15 6.36
N LEU A 536 -13.59 -4.80 5.12
CA LEU A 536 -13.93 -3.50 4.52
C LEU A 536 -15.43 -3.33 4.23
N TRP A 537 -16.14 -4.41 3.89
CA TRP A 537 -17.60 -4.39 3.67
C TRP A 537 -18.44 -4.40 4.94
N ARG A 538 -17.85 -4.73 6.10
CA ARG A 538 -18.50 -4.55 7.41
C ARG A 538 -18.52 -3.08 7.86
N GLU A 539 -17.70 -2.22 7.23
CA GLU A 539 -17.60 -0.78 7.49
C GLU A 539 -18.41 0.11 6.51
N GLN A 540 -19.27 -0.48 5.67
CA GLN A 540 -20.33 0.22 4.91
C GLN A 540 -21.70 -0.21 5.43
#